data_AF-A0A415VLK0-F1
#
_entry.id   AF-A0A415VLK0-F1
#
_cell.length_a   1.000
_cell.length_b   1.000
_cell.length_c   1.000
_cell.angle_alpha   90.00
_cell.angle_beta   90.00
_cell.angle_gamma   90.00
#
_symmetry.space_group_name_H-M   'P 1'
#
loop_
_entity.id
_entity.type
_entity.pdbx_description
1 polymer ?
#
loop_
_entity_poly.entity_id
_entity_poly.type
_entity_poly.pdbx_seq_one_letter_code
_entity_poly.pdbx_strand_id
1 'polypeptide(L)'
;MNTIKKIVLTGGPCAGKTTALVKIIDHFSGLGYKVFTIPEVPTMFTQAGMNYLTKNEKFFFEGEKATFLTQIGLEDSFTKMAETIDKPVIIVCDRGTMDISTYLTEDFWNRIISEQGYTNTQLRERYDAVLHLVSAADGAEQFYTTANNAQRVEKADEKGLQIARELDKRIVSAWKGHPHLRVINNHEDFNNKLNRVLKEISNVLGIPQPIEEERKYIVKLTGEVPNAIDSDIVQTYLSGEPGSEIRLRRRGFEGGKYVYVHTTKKRVADNEQIETERQISANLYENMLQQADPYRATIRKHRKSFIWKGQYFELDSFSEPVKDLMILETKGIAKRESVKFPPFIQVLEDITGNTHYYNYNIALKR
;
A
#
# COMPACT_ATOMS: atom_id res chain seq x y z
N MET A 1 10.70 15.60 -19.97
CA MET A 1 10.60 14.13 -19.88
C MET A 1 9.75 13.82 -18.67
N ASN A 2 8.71 13.02 -18.82
CA ASN A 2 7.82 12.66 -17.71
C ASN A 2 8.62 11.84 -16.70
N THR A 3 8.55 12.22 -15.42
CA THR A 3 9.28 11.53 -14.36
C THR A 3 8.60 10.19 -14.10
N ILE A 4 9.22 9.11 -14.58
CA ILE A 4 8.83 7.74 -14.28
C ILE A 4 9.78 7.24 -13.20
N LYS A 5 9.23 6.74 -12.09
CA LYS A 5 10.02 6.10 -11.01
C LYS A 5 9.53 4.68 -10.78
N LYS A 6 10.46 3.72 -10.82
CA LYS A 6 10.19 2.31 -10.52
C LYS A 6 10.68 1.97 -9.13
N ILE A 7 9.79 1.46 -8.29
CA ILE A 7 10.07 1.21 -6.88
C ILE A 7 9.66 -0.22 -6.58
N VAL A 8 10.51 -0.97 -5.90
CA VAL A 8 10.16 -2.31 -5.41
C VAL A 8 9.88 -2.26 -3.91
N LEU A 9 8.77 -2.87 -3.51
CA LEU A 9 8.51 -3.25 -2.13
C LEU A 9 8.94 -4.70 -1.94
N THR A 10 9.97 -4.92 -1.15
CA THR A 10 10.52 -6.25 -0.84
C THR A 10 10.42 -6.53 0.65
N GLY A 11 10.68 -7.78 1.04
CA GLY A 11 10.59 -8.23 2.42
C GLY A 11 10.01 -9.61 2.58
N GLY A 12 10.21 -10.18 3.77
CA GLY A 12 9.71 -11.49 4.15
C GLY A 12 8.18 -11.60 4.19
N PRO A 13 7.67 -12.78 4.55
CA PRO A 13 6.24 -12.99 4.78
C PRO A 13 5.75 -12.05 5.89
N CYS A 14 4.48 -11.60 5.79
CA CYS A 14 3.86 -10.73 6.80
C CYS A 14 4.59 -9.39 7.06
N ALA A 15 5.35 -8.88 6.08
CA ALA A 15 6.04 -7.59 6.19
C ALA A 15 5.13 -6.35 6.08
N GLY A 16 3.89 -6.51 5.60
CA GLY A 16 2.93 -5.41 5.38
C GLY A 16 2.94 -4.79 3.98
N LYS A 17 3.56 -5.47 2.99
CA LYS A 17 3.67 -4.98 1.59
C LYS A 17 2.30 -4.66 0.96
N THR A 18 1.33 -5.56 1.08
CA THR A 18 -0.02 -5.36 0.51
C THR A 18 -0.71 -4.12 1.08
N THR A 19 -0.60 -3.88 2.39
CA THR A 19 -1.13 -2.66 3.02
C THR A 19 -0.38 -1.41 2.53
N ALA A 20 0.95 -1.48 2.42
CA ALA A 20 1.77 -0.40 1.90
C ALA A 20 1.38 -0.02 0.46
N LEU A 21 1.14 -1.00 -0.42
CA LEU A 21 0.67 -0.75 -1.79
C LEU A 21 -0.61 0.07 -1.83
N VAL A 22 -1.59 -0.25 -0.98
CA VAL A 22 -2.85 0.51 -0.90
C VAL A 22 -2.59 1.96 -0.50
N LYS A 23 -1.75 2.20 0.53
CA LYS A 23 -1.40 3.55 0.97
C LYS A 23 -0.66 4.34 -0.12
N ILE A 24 0.22 3.69 -0.87
CA ILE A 24 0.96 4.31 -1.98
C ILE A 24 -0.01 4.71 -3.10
N ILE A 25 -0.92 3.82 -3.51
CA ILE A 25 -1.93 4.14 -4.53
C ILE A 25 -2.76 5.36 -4.07
N ASP A 26 -3.28 5.33 -2.84
CA ASP A 26 -4.15 6.38 -2.33
C ASP A 26 -3.45 7.74 -2.25
N HIS A 27 -2.24 7.77 -1.70
CA HIS A 27 -1.48 8.98 -1.46
C HIS A 27 -1.00 9.60 -2.77
N PHE A 28 -0.27 8.85 -3.59
CA PHE A 28 0.35 9.42 -4.79
C PHE A 28 -0.65 9.65 -5.94
N SER A 29 -1.72 8.85 -6.05
CA SER A 29 -2.81 9.19 -6.98
C SER A 29 -3.50 10.50 -6.56
N GLY A 30 -3.62 10.75 -5.25
CA GLY A 30 -4.14 12.02 -4.70
C GLY A 30 -3.23 13.22 -4.98
N LEU A 31 -1.93 12.99 -5.19
CA LEU A 31 -0.95 13.99 -5.61
C LEU A 31 -0.88 14.14 -7.15
N GLY A 32 -1.76 13.46 -7.90
CA GLY A 32 -1.82 13.55 -9.36
C GLY A 32 -0.88 12.60 -10.12
N TYR A 33 -0.17 11.71 -9.42
CA TYR A 33 0.65 10.69 -10.08
C TYR A 33 -0.22 9.60 -10.69
N LYS A 34 0.18 9.11 -11.86
CA LYS A 34 -0.28 7.80 -12.31
C LYS A 34 0.47 6.73 -11.54
N VAL A 35 -0.24 5.94 -10.73
CA VAL A 35 0.35 4.78 -10.03
C VAL A 35 -0.03 3.49 -10.76
N PHE A 36 0.99 2.76 -11.20
CA PHE A 36 0.91 1.37 -11.63
C PHE A 36 1.43 0.43 -10.54
N THR A 37 0.81 -0.73 -10.41
CA THR A 37 1.23 -1.78 -9.47
C THR A 37 1.45 -3.07 -10.23
N ILE A 38 2.66 -3.63 -10.11
CA ILE A 38 2.99 -4.96 -10.63
C ILE A 38 2.77 -5.95 -9.49
N PRO A 39 1.87 -6.94 -9.65
CA PRO A 39 1.55 -7.89 -8.61
C PRO A 39 2.70 -8.87 -8.34
N GLU A 40 2.62 -9.58 -7.21
CA GLU A 40 3.55 -10.67 -6.89
C GLU A 40 3.42 -11.81 -7.91
N VAL A 41 4.37 -11.90 -8.83
CA VAL A 41 4.37 -12.90 -9.92
C VAL A 41 4.30 -14.34 -9.42
N PRO A 42 5.03 -14.76 -8.36
CA PRO A 42 4.86 -16.10 -7.80
C PRO A 42 3.42 -16.43 -7.42
N THR A 43 2.68 -15.46 -6.86
CA THR A 43 1.27 -15.67 -6.50
C THR A 43 0.40 -15.88 -7.73
N MET A 44 0.67 -15.19 -8.84
CA MET A 44 -0.03 -15.42 -10.12
C MET A 44 0.20 -16.85 -10.63
N PHE A 45 1.44 -17.33 -10.59
CA PHE A 45 1.78 -18.69 -11.02
C PHE A 45 1.14 -19.74 -10.10
N THR A 46 1.18 -19.55 -8.79
CA THR A 46 0.49 -20.42 -7.82
C THR A 46 -1.01 -20.51 -8.10
N GLN A 47 -1.66 -19.39 -8.39
CA GLN A 47 -3.09 -19.36 -8.75
C GLN A 47 -3.38 -20.06 -10.08
N ALA A 48 -2.39 -20.09 -10.99
CA ALA A 48 -2.45 -20.84 -12.25
C ALA A 48 -2.08 -22.33 -12.10
N GLY A 49 -1.78 -22.80 -10.88
CA GLY A 49 -1.49 -24.21 -10.60
C GLY A 49 0.00 -24.56 -10.45
N MET A 50 0.91 -23.59 -10.47
CA MET A 50 2.31 -23.83 -10.15
C MET A 50 2.47 -24.26 -8.69
N ASN A 51 3.32 -25.26 -8.46
CA ASN A 51 3.66 -25.72 -7.11
C ASN A 51 5.16 -25.53 -6.86
N TYR A 52 5.50 -24.46 -6.14
CA TYR A 52 6.88 -24.16 -5.74
C TYR A 52 7.46 -25.13 -4.70
N LEU A 53 6.64 -26.00 -4.09
CA LEU A 53 7.09 -27.05 -3.17
C LEU A 53 7.34 -28.39 -3.87
N THR A 54 7.35 -28.41 -5.20
CA THR A 54 7.60 -29.62 -5.99
C THR A 54 9.03 -30.15 -5.78
N LYS A 55 9.15 -31.48 -5.70
CA LYS A 55 10.47 -32.17 -5.66
C LYS A 55 11.06 -32.40 -7.05
N ASN A 56 10.31 -32.10 -8.11
CA ASN A 56 10.78 -32.23 -9.49
C ASN A 56 11.63 -31.02 -9.84
N GLU A 57 12.96 -31.16 -9.73
CA GLU A 57 13.92 -30.07 -9.96
C GLU A 57 13.81 -29.44 -11.35
N LYS A 58 13.53 -30.23 -12.40
CA LYS A 58 13.36 -29.70 -13.76
C LYS A 58 12.13 -28.81 -13.87
N PHE A 59 11.01 -29.27 -13.31
CA PHE A 59 9.77 -28.50 -13.29
C PHE A 59 9.89 -27.24 -12.42
N PHE A 60 10.56 -27.34 -11.27
CA PHE A 60 10.87 -26.21 -10.42
C PHE A 60 11.71 -25.15 -11.14
N PHE A 61 12.81 -25.58 -11.80
CA PHE A 61 13.68 -24.69 -12.56
C PHE A 61 12.94 -23.94 -13.69
N GLU A 62 12.16 -24.65 -14.50
CA GLU A 62 11.38 -24.00 -15.57
C GLU A 62 10.32 -23.04 -15.02
N GLY A 63 9.70 -23.36 -13.88
CA GLY A 63 8.75 -22.47 -13.21
C GLY A 63 9.39 -21.19 -12.67
N GLU A 64 10.57 -21.29 -12.05
CA GLU A 64 11.33 -20.14 -11.55
C GLU A 64 11.88 -19.27 -12.69
N LYS A 65 12.35 -19.89 -13.77
CA LYS A 65 12.73 -19.19 -15.01
C LYS A 65 11.54 -18.44 -15.61
N ALA A 66 10.37 -19.07 -15.70
CA ALA A 66 9.15 -18.45 -16.20
C ALA A 66 8.68 -17.30 -15.28
N THR A 67 8.82 -17.45 -13.96
CA THR A 67 8.55 -16.41 -12.96
C THR A 67 9.45 -15.19 -13.21
N PHE A 68 10.76 -15.40 -13.38
CA PHE A 68 11.73 -14.34 -13.69
C PHE A 68 11.40 -13.62 -15.01
N LEU A 69 11.16 -14.36 -16.09
CA LEU A 69 10.82 -13.77 -17.39
C LEU A 69 9.51 -12.97 -17.34
N THR A 70 8.52 -13.46 -16.59
CA THR A 70 7.25 -12.76 -16.41
C THR A 70 7.43 -11.48 -15.60
N GLN A 71 8.24 -11.50 -14.53
CA GLN A 71 8.57 -10.30 -13.75
C GLN A 71 9.21 -9.22 -14.63
N ILE A 72 10.24 -9.59 -15.41
CA ILE A 72 10.90 -8.67 -16.35
C ILE A 72 9.92 -8.15 -17.39
N GLY A 73 9.16 -9.04 -18.03
CA GLY A 73 8.23 -8.68 -19.09
C GLY A 73 7.10 -7.76 -18.63
N LEU A 74 6.56 -7.97 -17.43
CA LEU A 74 5.59 -7.06 -16.82
C LEU A 74 6.23 -5.70 -16.55
N GLU A 75 7.41 -5.67 -15.92
CA GLU A 75 8.12 -4.41 -15.65
C GLU A 75 8.39 -3.60 -16.91
N ASP A 76 8.87 -4.25 -17.98
CA ASP A 76 9.16 -3.57 -19.25
C ASP A 76 7.88 -3.08 -19.93
N SER A 77 6.83 -3.91 -19.93
CA SER A 77 5.54 -3.53 -20.52
C SER A 77 4.90 -2.33 -19.83
N PHE A 78 4.93 -2.29 -18.49
CA PHE A 78 4.40 -1.16 -17.72
C PHE A 78 5.30 0.08 -17.82
N THR A 79 6.62 -0.09 -17.95
CA THR A 79 7.55 1.03 -18.21
C THR A 79 7.23 1.66 -19.57
N LYS A 80 7.11 0.84 -20.62
CA LYS A 80 6.73 1.30 -21.96
C LYS A 80 5.35 1.96 -22.00
N MET A 81 4.38 1.42 -21.26
CA MET A 81 3.07 2.04 -21.11
C MET A 81 3.19 3.41 -20.41
N ALA A 82 4.01 3.51 -19.37
CA ALA A 82 4.22 4.75 -18.61
C ALA A 82 4.83 5.88 -19.46
N GLU A 83 5.67 5.55 -20.46
CA GLU A 83 6.25 6.53 -21.40
C GLU A 83 5.18 7.28 -22.20
N THR A 84 3.99 6.71 -22.38
CA THR A 84 2.87 7.32 -23.13
C THR A 84 2.01 8.27 -22.28
N ILE A 85 2.32 8.45 -21.00
CA ILE A 85 1.48 9.17 -20.05
C ILE A 85 2.05 10.55 -19.76
N ASP A 86 1.27 11.60 -20.00
CA ASP A 86 1.67 13.01 -19.82
C ASP A 86 1.78 13.48 -18.35
N LYS A 87 1.55 12.58 -17.40
CA LYS A 87 1.60 12.85 -15.95
C LYS A 87 2.80 12.11 -15.33
N PRO A 88 3.33 12.58 -14.19
CA PRO A 88 4.33 11.81 -13.42
C PRO A 88 3.83 10.40 -13.10
N VAL A 89 4.70 9.39 -13.24
CA VAL A 89 4.33 7.98 -13.08
C VAL A 89 5.16 7.30 -12.01
N ILE A 90 4.50 6.50 -11.18
CA ILE A 90 5.15 5.57 -10.25
C ILE A 90 4.76 4.15 -10.64
N ILE A 91 5.74 3.28 -10.82
CA ILE A 91 5.55 1.84 -11.01
C ILE A 91 6.02 1.16 -9.73
N VAL A 92 5.11 0.52 -9.01
CA VAL A 92 5.40 -0.14 -7.74
C VAL A 92 5.34 -1.66 -7.92
N CYS A 93 6.44 -2.35 -7.68
CA CYS A 93 6.51 -3.81 -7.78
C CYS A 93 6.32 -4.44 -6.40
N ASP A 94 5.34 -5.34 -6.26
CA ASP A 94 5.25 -6.25 -5.10
C ASP A 94 6.23 -7.40 -5.31
N ARG A 95 7.43 -7.26 -4.73
CA ARG A 95 8.66 -7.98 -5.07
C ARG A 95 9.26 -7.61 -6.43
N GLY A 96 10.58 -7.78 -6.52
CA GLY A 96 11.36 -7.53 -7.72
C GLY A 96 12.20 -8.72 -8.12
N THR A 97 13.03 -8.53 -9.14
CA THR A 97 13.86 -9.58 -9.75
C THR A 97 14.78 -10.27 -8.74
N MET A 98 15.39 -9.51 -7.83
CA MET A 98 16.32 -10.06 -6.84
C MET A 98 15.62 -10.82 -5.71
N ASP A 99 14.30 -10.67 -5.50
CA ASP A 99 13.56 -11.51 -4.54
C ASP A 99 13.59 -12.98 -4.98
N ILE A 100 13.54 -13.24 -6.29
CA ILE A 100 13.50 -14.59 -6.87
C ILE A 100 14.77 -15.37 -6.50
N SER A 101 15.93 -14.71 -6.52
CA SER A 101 17.21 -15.36 -6.21
C SER A 101 17.26 -15.95 -4.80
N THR A 102 16.40 -15.49 -3.88
CA THR A 102 16.41 -15.89 -2.46
C THR A 102 15.81 -17.28 -2.23
N TYR A 103 15.08 -17.79 -3.23
CA TYR A 103 14.46 -19.11 -3.24
C TYR A 103 15.27 -20.15 -4.04
N LEU A 104 16.41 -19.73 -4.61
CA LEU A 104 17.24 -20.54 -5.51
C LEU A 104 18.64 -20.75 -4.94
N THR A 105 19.33 -21.78 -5.43
CA THR A 105 20.78 -21.88 -5.28
C THR A 105 21.48 -20.87 -6.19
N GLU A 106 22.71 -20.49 -5.85
CA GLU A 106 23.49 -19.53 -6.65
C GLU A 106 23.69 -20.03 -8.09
N ASP A 107 23.96 -21.33 -8.29
CA ASP A 107 24.12 -21.93 -9.62
C ASP A 107 22.84 -21.84 -10.46
N PHE A 108 21.67 -22.11 -9.86
CA PHE A 108 20.39 -22.00 -10.55
C PHE A 108 20.09 -20.56 -10.93
N TRP A 109 20.27 -19.63 -9.99
CA TRP A 109 20.04 -18.22 -10.24
C TRP A 109 20.96 -17.67 -11.33
N ASN A 110 22.26 -17.94 -11.24
CA ASN A 110 23.25 -17.49 -12.21
C ASN A 110 22.97 -18.05 -13.60
N ARG A 111 22.54 -19.31 -13.69
CA ARG A 111 22.12 -19.91 -14.96
C ARG A 111 20.91 -19.19 -15.55
N ILE A 112 19.84 -18.94 -14.76
CA ILE A 112 18.64 -18.24 -15.24
C ILE A 112 18.98 -16.86 -15.81
N ILE A 113 19.73 -16.04 -15.07
CA ILE A 113 20.00 -14.66 -15.49
C ILE A 113 20.99 -14.59 -16.65
N SER A 114 22.00 -15.46 -16.69
CA SER A 114 23.01 -15.47 -17.76
C SER A 114 22.45 -15.95 -19.10
N GLU A 115 21.53 -16.93 -19.09
CA GLU A 115 20.78 -17.35 -20.28
C GLU A 115 19.97 -16.20 -20.89
N GLN A 116 19.61 -15.19 -20.09
CA GLN A 116 18.86 -14.00 -20.51
C GLN A 116 19.74 -12.76 -20.68
N GLY A 117 21.07 -12.89 -20.54
CA GLY A 117 22.02 -11.78 -20.70
C GLY A 117 22.00 -10.75 -19.57
N TYR A 118 21.50 -11.10 -18.39
CA TYR A 118 21.46 -10.22 -17.22
C TYR A 118 22.58 -10.53 -16.22
N THR A 119 23.01 -9.47 -15.54
CA THR A 119 23.85 -9.52 -14.34
C THR A 119 23.05 -9.06 -13.12
N ASN A 120 23.48 -9.48 -11.93
CA ASN A 120 22.87 -9.00 -10.68
C ASN A 120 22.87 -7.46 -10.56
N THR A 121 23.91 -6.79 -11.06
CA THR A 121 24.00 -5.32 -11.07
C THR A 121 22.89 -4.72 -11.93
N GLN A 122 22.77 -5.17 -13.18
CA GLN A 122 21.73 -4.68 -14.08
C GLN A 122 20.33 -4.92 -13.51
N LEU A 123 20.10 -6.07 -12.86
CA LEU A 123 18.81 -6.39 -12.24
C LEU A 123 18.47 -5.46 -11.08
N ARG A 124 19.45 -5.04 -10.28
CA ARG A 124 19.26 -4.03 -9.22
C ARG A 124 18.99 -2.65 -9.81
N GLU A 125 19.75 -2.24 -10.83
CA GLU A 125 19.63 -0.92 -11.47
C GLU A 125 18.30 -0.68 -12.20
N ARG A 126 17.47 -1.72 -12.37
CA ARG A 126 16.11 -1.59 -12.92
C ARG A 126 15.19 -0.74 -12.06
N TYR A 127 15.51 -0.54 -10.78
CA TYR A 127 14.68 0.16 -9.82
C TYR A 127 15.35 1.48 -9.41
N ASP A 128 14.56 2.53 -9.23
CA ASP A 128 15.04 3.79 -8.66
C ASP A 128 15.20 3.69 -7.14
N ALA A 129 14.44 2.80 -6.49
CA ALA A 129 14.47 2.56 -5.06
C ALA A 129 14.02 1.15 -4.68
N VAL A 130 14.62 0.63 -3.59
CA VAL A 130 14.29 -0.66 -3.00
C VAL A 130 13.89 -0.44 -1.55
N LEU A 131 12.62 -0.68 -1.24
CA LEU A 131 12.09 -0.55 0.12
C LEU A 131 11.88 -1.93 0.72
N HIS A 132 12.78 -2.34 1.60
CA HIS A 132 12.68 -3.59 2.36
C HIS A 132 11.85 -3.36 3.61
N LEU A 133 10.64 -3.90 3.63
CA LEU A 133 9.80 -3.93 4.83
C LEU A 133 10.19 -5.17 5.63
N VAL A 134 10.69 -4.97 6.85
CA VAL A 134 11.08 -6.08 7.74
C VAL A 134 9.84 -6.91 8.09
N SER A 135 9.94 -8.23 7.99
CA SER A 135 8.91 -9.18 8.40
C SER A 135 8.40 -8.92 9.83
N ALA A 136 7.09 -9.08 10.07
CA ALA A 136 6.56 -9.05 11.44
C ALA A 136 7.18 -10.14 12.34
N ALA A 137 7.79 -11.18 11.76
CA ALA A 137 8.53 -12.17 12.53
C ALA A 137 9.76 -11.61 13.26
N ASP A 138 10.20 -10.39 12.97
CA ASP A 138 11.35 -9.74 13.61
C ASP A 138 10.88 -8.47 14.35
N GLY A 139 10.66 -8.58 15.67
CA GLY A 139 10.31 -7.45 16.54
C GLY A 139 8.84 -7.03 16.52
N ALA A 140 7.95 -7.82 15.91
CA ALA A 140 6.50 -7.60 15.90
C ALA A 140 5.73 -8.94 15.83
N GLU A 141 6.25 -9.99 16.48
CA GLU A 141 5.83 -11.39 16.32
C GLU A 141 4.35 -11.59 16.65
N GLN A 142 3.82 -10.78 17.58
CA GLN A 142 2.41 -10.73 17.94
C GLN A 142 1.46 -10.43 16.76
N PHE A 143 1.98 -9.84 15.67
CA PHE A 143 1.25 -9.51 14.46
C PHE A 143 1.53 -10.48 13.30
N TYR A 144 2.36 -11.50 13.52
CA TYR A 144 2.69 -12.47 12.50
C TYR A 144 1.53 -13.44 12.23
N THR A 145 1.09 -13.54 10.99
CA THR A 145 -0.01 -14.43 10.58
C THR A 145 0.30 -15.25 9.34
N THR A 146 -0.18 -16.48 9.32
CA THR A 146 -0.11 -17.42 8.19
C THR A 146 -1.38 -17.44 7.35
N ALA A 147 -2.43 -16.72 7.76
CA ALA A 147 -3.77 -16.78 7.14
C ALA A 147 -3.80 -16.36 5.66
N ASN A 148 -2.79 -15.64 5.19
CA ASN A 148 -2.79 -15.03 3.86
C ASN A 148 -2.18 -15.91 2.76
N ASN A 149 -1.50 -17.04 3.04
CA ASN A 149 -0.93 -17.93 2.01
C ASN A 149 -0.84 -19.39 2.48
N ALA A 150 -1.72 -20.25 1.98
CA ALA A 150 -1.80 -21.67 2.34
C ALA A 150 -0.61 -22.53 1.88
N GLN A 151 0.26 -22.03 0.99
CA GLN A 151 1.46 -22.71 0.50
C GLN A 151 2.74 -22.36 1.27
N ARG A 152 2.66 -21.58 2.34
CA ARG A 152 3.83 -21.21 3.16
C ARG A 152 4.29 -22.40 4.02
N VAL A 153 5.60 -22.59 4.11
CA VAL A 153 6.22 -23.67 4.91
C VAL A 153 6.30 -23.26 6.38
N GLU A 154 6.37 -21.96 6.64
CA GLU A 154 6.48 -21.38 7.97
C GLU A 154 5.14 -21.32 8.71
N LYS A 155 5.07 -22.03 9.84
CA LYS A 155 3.95 -21.95 10.81
C LYS A 155 4.11 -20.74 11.73
N ALA A 156 3.04 -20.31 12.39
CA ALA A 156 3.10 -19.32 13.47
C ALA A 156 3.59 -19.96 14.78
N ASP A 157 4.70 -20.68 14.73
CA ASP A 157 5.43 -21.23 15.87
C ASP A 157 6.89 -20.71 15.83
N GLU A 158 7.66 -20.92 16.90
CA GLU A 158 9.02 -20.37 17.00
C GLU A 158 9.93 -20.83 15.84
N LYS A 159 9.74 -22.07 15.37
CA LYS A 159 10.51 -22.62 14.26
C LYS A 159 10.15 -21.92 12.94
N GLY A 160 8.87 -21.66 12.70
CA GLY A 160 8.42 -20.92 11.52
C GLY A 160 8.79 -19.44 11.57
N LEU A 161 8.74 -18.80 12.74
CA LEU A 161 9.24 -17.43 12.92
C LEU A 161 10.73 -17.35 12.60
N GLN A 162 11.54 -18.31 13.06
CA GLN A 162 12.96 -18.38 12.73
C GLN A 162 13.20 -18.48 11.21
N ILE A 163 12.46 -19.35 10.51
CA ILE A 163 12.52 -19.48 9.05
C ILE A 163 12.14 -18.14 8.38
N ALA A 164 11.09 -17.47 8.86
CA ALA A 164 10.66 -16.19 8.32
C ALA A 164 11.71 -15.08 8.51
N ARG A 165 12.38 -15.02 9.67
CA ARG A 165 13.49 -14.10 9.96
C ARG A 165 14.70 -14.36 9.05
N GLU A 166 15.06 -15.63 8.86
CA GLU A 166 16.18 -16.00 7.98
C GLU A 166 15.89 -15.66 6.52
N LEU A 167 14.68 -15.92 6.05
CA LEU A 167 14.24 -15.55 4.70
C LEU A 167 14.26 -14.02 4.52
N ASP A 168 13.76 -13.25 5.49
CA ASP A 168 13.79 -11.78 5.46
C ASP A 168 15.24 -11.24 5.33
N LYS A 169 16.18 -11.82 6.08
CA LYS A 169 17.61 -11.50 6.01
C LYS A 169 18.22 -11.85 4.66
N ARG A 170 17.85 -12.99 4.06
CA ARG A 170 18.30 -13.36 2.70
C ARG A 170 17.78 -12.38 1.66
N ILE A 171 16.51 -11.99 1.75
CA ILE A 171 15.87 -11.03 0.86
C ILE A 171 16.60 -9.69 0.89
N VAL A 172 16.77 -9.07 2.05
CA VAL A 172 17.50 -7.79 2.13
C VAL A 172 18.95 -7.93 1.64
N SER A 173 19.57 -9.10 1.87
CA SER A 173 20.93 -9.37 1.41
C SER A 173 21.05 -9.47 -0.12
N ALA A 174 20.04 -10.00 -0.82
CA ALA A 174 20.04 -10.05 -2.28
C ALA A 174 20.06 -8.65 -2.91
N TRP A 175 19.44 -7.68 -2.25
CA TRP A 175 19.39 -6.29 -2.65
C TRP A 175 20.60 -5.45 -2.22
N LYS A 176 21.56 -6.01 -1.45
CA LYS A 176 22.80 -5.31 -1.09
C LYS A 176 23.53 -4.82 -2.35
N GLY A 177 23.98 -3.56 -2.31
CA GLY A 177 24.64 -2.89 -3.42
C GLY A 177 23.72 -1.93 -4.21
N HIS A 178 22.41 -1.95 -3.98
CA HIS A 178 21.53 -0.93 -4.55
C HIS A 178 21.70 0.41 -3.79
N PRO A 179 21.95 1.55 -4.47
CA PRO A 179 22.27 2.84 -3.81
C PRO A 179 21.12 3.39 -2.96
N HIS A 180 19.88 3.12 -3.37
CA HIS A 180 18.66 3.54 -2.66
C HIS A 180 17.93 2.37 -2.00
N LEU A 181 18.69 1.42 -1.44
CA LEU A 181 18.12 0.42 -0.52
C LEU A 181 17.75 1.10 0.81
N ARG A 182 16.51 0.92 1.27
CA ARG A 182 16.01 1.41 2.55
C ARG A 182 15.35 0.28 3.31
N VAL A 183 15.76 0.10 4.57
CA VAL A 183 15.22 -0.92 5.47
C VAL A 183 14.24 -0.25 6.43
N ILE A 184 12.99 -0.72 6.42
CA ILE A 184 11.89 -0.20 7.23
C ILE A 184 11.53 -1.27 8.28
N ASN A 185 12.06 -1.08 9.48
CA ASN A 185 11.92 -1.98 10.63
C ASN A 185 10.57 -1.82 11.37
N ASN A 186 10.34 -2.66 12.38
CA ASN A 186 9.09 -2.72 13.17
C ASN A 186 9.17 -2.00 14.53
N HIS A 187 10.16 -1.14 14.78
CA HIS A 187 10.40 -0.56 16.12
C HIS A 187 9.32 0.42 16.62
N GLU A 188 8.34 0.74 15.78
CA GLU A 188 7.23 1.65 16.09
C GLU A 188 5.91 0.99 15.67
N ASP A 189 4.79 1.67 15.92
CA ASP A 189 3.50 1.18 15.43
C ASP A 189 3.48 1.02 13.89
N PHE A 190 2.54 0.19 13.43
CA PHE A 190 2.45 -0.16 12.02
C PHE A 190 2.12 1.05 11.11
N ASN A 191 1.43 2.08 11.61
CA ASN A 191 1.13 3.27 10.81
C ASN A 191 2.40 4.09 10.57
N ASN A 192 3.27 4.23 11.57
CA ASN A 192 4.56 4.88 11.39
C ASN A 192 5.45 4.11 10.40
N LYS A 193 5.41 2.78 10.43
CA LYS A 193 6.06 1.94 9.40
C LYS A 193 5.58 2.30 7.99
N LEU A 194 4.27 2.43 7.78
CA LEU A 194 3.69 2.81 6.49
C LEU A 194 4.04 4.26 6.10
N ASN A 195 4.05 5.19 7.06
CA ASN A 195 4.45 6.57 6.83
C ASN A 195 5.91 6.66 6.36
N ARG A 196 6.80 5.84 6.93
CA ARG A 196 8.18 5.72 6.47
C ARG A 196 8.28 5.22 5.02
N VAL A 197 7.41 4.30 4.59
CA VAL A 197 7.32 3.91 3.17
C VAL A 197 6.99 5.11 2.30
N LEU A 198 5.92 5.85 2.62
CA LEU A 198 5.51 7.02 1.86
C LEU A 198 6.59 8.11 1.83
N LYS A 199 7.28 8.30 2.95
CA LYS A 199 8.41 9.23 3.09
C LYS A 199 9.59 8.86 2.20
N GLU A 200 10.00 7.59 2.17
CA GLU A 200 11.09 7.16 1.29
C GLU A 200 10.73 7.30 -0.19
N ILE A 201 9.48 6.99 -0.57
CA ILE A 201 9.02 7.22 -1.96
C ILE A 201 9.01 8.73 -2.27
N SER A 202 8.55 9.56 -1.34
CA SER A 202 8.53 11.02 -1.52
C SER A 202 9.96 11.58 -1.72
N ASN A 203 10.94 11.06 -0.98
CA ASN A 203 12.36 11.40 -1.15
C ASN A 203 12.86 11.04 -2.56
N VAL A 204 12.51 9.86 -3.06
CA VAL A 204 12.90 9.40 -4.41
C VAL A 204 12.25 10.26 -5.50
N LEU A 205 11.05 10.75 -5.24
CA LEU A 205 10.31 11.65 -6.14
C LEU A 205 10.73 13.12 -6.00
N GLY A 206 11.52 13.48 -4.98
CA GLY A 206 11.92 14.85 -4.69
C GLY A 206 10.77 15.75 -4.24
N ILE A 207 9.72 15.19 -3.65
CA ILE A 207 8.55 15.96 -3.16
C ILE A 207 8.60 16.12 -1.64
N PRO A 208 7.98 17.19 -1.08
CA PRO A 208 7.95 17.43 0.36
C PRO A 208 7.43 16.22 1.15
N GLN A 209 8.10 15.92 2.26
CA GLN A 209 7.85 14.69 3.03
C GLN A 209 6.49 14.70 3.75
N PRO A 210 5.82 13.54 3.85
CA PRO A 210 4.76 13.32 4.82
C PRO A 210 5.38 13.14 6.23
N ILE A 211 5.07 14.02 7.19
CA ILE A 211 5.50 13.93 8.60
C ILE A 211 4.34 13.83 9.63
N GLU A 212 4.33 12.70 10.34
CA GLU A 212 3.87 12.40 11.72
C GLU A 212 2.44 12.70 12.22
N GLU A 213 1.83 13.87 12.00
CA GLU A 213 0.51 14.16 12.61
C GLU A 213 -0.60 14.37 11.57
N GLU A 214 -1.72 13.69 11.80
CA GLU A 214 -2.99 13.90 11.10
C GLU A 214 -3.80 14.94 11.86
N ARG A 215 -4.25 16.00 11.17
CA ARG A 215 -5.15 17.00 11.74
C ARG A 215 -6.44 17.08 10.94
N LYS A 216 -7.57 17.24 11.64
CA LYS A 216 -8.90 17.28 11.05
C LYS A 216 -9.66 18.50 11.51
N TYR A 217 -10.33 19.14 10.55
CA TYR A 217 -11.08 20.36 10.77
C TYR A 217 -12.46 20.25 10.13
N ILE A 218 -13.49 20.72 10.82
CA ILE A 218 -14.74 21.07 10.15
C ILE A 218 -14.51 22.40 9.45
N VAL A 219 -14.85 22.46 8.17
CA VAL A 219 -14.60 23.64 7.35
C VAL A 219 -15.81 24.02 6.53
N LYS A 220 -15.77 25.23 5.97
CA LYS A 220 -16.65 25.67 4.89
C LYS A 220 -15.79 26.14 3.73
N LEU A 221 -16.16 25.70 2.53
CA LEU A 221 -15.50 26.16 1.30
C LEU A 221 -16.05 27.54 0.91
N THR A 222 -15.17 28.53 0.74
CA THR A 222 -15.52 29.92 0.39
C THR A 222 -15.18 30.30 -1.05
N GLY A 223 -14.55 29.39 -1.80
CA GLY A 223 -14.18 29.59 -3.22
C GLY A 223 -13.84 28.27 -3.91
N GLU A 224 -13.27 28.33 -5.10
CA GLU A 224 -12.82 27.13 -5.81
C GLU A 224 -11.50 26.58 -5.24
N VAL A 225 -11.32 25.26 -5.33
CA VAL A 225 -10.06 24.59 -4.96
C VAL A 225 -9.25 24.38 -6.25
N PRO A 226 -8.21 25.18 -6.50
CA PRO A 226 -7.44 25.08 -7.73
C PRO A 226 -6.61 23.79 -7.77
N ASN A 227 -6.49 23.19 -8.96
CA ASN A 227 -5.66 22.00 -9.21
C ASN A 227 -5.96 20.82 -8.26
N ALA A 228 -7.22 20.70 -7.82
CA ALA A 228 -7.65 19.56 -7.04
C ALA A 228 -7.68 18.29 -7.91
N ILE A 229 -7.39 17.16 -7.26
CA ILE A 229 -7.69 15.83 -7.78
C ILE A 229 -8.96 15.34 -7.09
N ASP A 230 -10.02 15.22 -7.89
CA ASP A 230 -11.35 14.83 -7.44
C ASP A 230 -11.48 13.29 -7.42
N SER A 231 -12.16 12.79 -6.39
CA SER A 231 -12.50 11.37 -6.29
C SER A 231 -13.78 11.14 -5.49
N ASP A 232 -14.63 10.23 -5.97
CA ASP A 232 -15.83 9.81 -5.25
C ASP A 232 -15.54 8.59 -4.40
N ILE A 233 -15.90 8.65 -3.13
CA ILE A 233 -15.62 7.61 -2.15
C ILE A 233 -16.94 7.07 -1.59
N VAL A 234 -17.13 5.76 -1.72
CA VAL A 234 -18.21 5.00 -1.10
C VAL A 234 -17.61 4.04 -0.08
N GLN A 235 -18.10 4.06 1.16
CA GLN A 235 -17.62 3.23 2.25
C GLN A 235 -18.78 2.51 2.91
N THR A 236 -18.65 1.20 3.07
CA THR A 236 -19.65 0.37 3.75
C THR A 236 -18.96 -0.45 4.82
N TYR A 237 -19.51 -0.44 6.03
CA TYR A 237 -19.05 -1.29 7.11
C TYR A 237 -19.76 -2.63 7.05
N LEU A 238 -19.02 -3.72 7.32
CA LEU A 238 -19.55 -5.08 7.32
C LEU A 238 -19.71 -5.58 8.75
N SER A 239 -20.65 -6.50 8.94
CA SER A 239 -20.77 -7.25 10.19
C SER A 239 -19.51 -8.09 10.43
N GLY A 240 -19.01 -8.11 11.66
CA GLY A 240 -17.78 -8.82 12.03
C GLY A 240 -17.80 -9.32 13.47
N GLU A 241 -16.71 -9.99 13.88
CA GLU A 241 -16.53 -10.42 15.27
C GLU A 241 -16.51 -9.21 16.23
N PRO A 242 -16.94 -9.38 17.49
CA PRO A 242 -16.80 -8.35 18.51
C PRO A 242 -15.36 -7.83 18.60
N GLY A 243 -15.19 -6.50 18.60
CA GLY A 243 -13.87 -5.86 18.62
C GLY A 243 -13.16 -5.81 17.26
N SER A 244 -13.84 -6.16 16.17
CA SER A 244 -13.37 -5.94 14.80
C SER A 244 -14.20 -4.87 14.07
N GLU A 245 -13.53 -4.04 13.26
CA GLU A 245 -14.15 -3.14 12.29
C GLU A 245 -13.74 -3.62 10.90
N ILE A 246 -14.72 -4.02 10.08
CA ILE A 246 -14.51 -4.42 8.70
C ILE A 246 -15.13 -3.37 7.80
N ARG A 247 -14.36 -2.84 6.85
CA ARG A 247 -14.80 -1.77 5.95
C ARG A 247 -14.45 -2.09 4.51
N LEU A 248 -15.44 -2.02 3.64
CA LEU A 248 -15.26 -1.96 2.19
C LEU A 248 -15.24 -0.50 1.76
N ARG A 249 -14.28 -0.15 0.90
CA ARG A 249 -14.17 1.19 0.31
C ARG A 249 -14.00 1.08 -1.20
N ARG A 250 -14.85 1.78 -1.94
CA ARG A 250 -14.69 2.01 -3.38
C ARG A 250 -14.32 3.48 -3.58
N ARG A 251 -13.21 3.73 -4.28
CA ARG A 251 -12.78 5.06 -4.68
C ARG A 251 -12.76 5.15 -6.21
N GLY A 252 -13.57 6.03 -6.77
CA GLY A 252 -13.59 6.36 -8.19
C GLY A 252 -12.78 7.63 -8.45
N PHE A 253 -11.92 7.59 -9.45
CA PHE A 253 -11.18 8.76 -9.94
C PHE A 253 -11.73 9.17 -11.32
N GLU A 254 -11.46 10.40 -11.73
CA GLU A 254 -11.72 10.84 -13.10
C GLU A 254 -11.10 9.88 -14.13
N GLY A 255 -11.82 9.66 -15.25
CA GLY A 255 -11.43 8.69 -16.27
C GLY A 255 -11.84 7.24 -15.98
N GLY A 256 -12.74 7.00 -15.01
CA GLY A 256 -13.40 5.71 -14.80
C GLY A 256 -12.55 4.66 -14.06
N LYS A 257 -11.43 5.06 -13.44
CA LYS A 257 -10.62 4.17 -12.61
C LYS A 257 -11.28 3.98 -11.25
N TYR A 258 -11.56 2.72 -10.89
CA TYR A 258 -12.04 2.35 -9.56
C TYR A 258 -11.01 1.53 -8.79
N VAL A 259 -10.83 1.85 -7.52
CA VAL A 259 -10.02 1.08 -6.56
C VAL A 259 -10.94 0.59 -5.45
N TYR A 260 -10.94 -0.72 -5.22
CA TYR A 260 -11.73 -1.36 -4.17
C TYR A 260 -10.79 -1.87 -3.09
N VAL A 261 -11.05 -1.50 -1.85
CA VAL A 261 -10.21 -1.81 -0.70
C VAL A 261 -11.06 -2.48 0.37
N HIS A 262 -10.54 -3.57 0.93
CA HIS A 262 -11.05 -4.20 2.14
C HIS A 262 -10.09 -3.89 3.29
N THR A 263 -10.62 -3.20 4.30
CA THR A 263 -9.92 -2.86 5.55
C THR A 263 -10.46 -3.73 6.67
N THR A 264 -9.58 -4.29 7.48
CA THR A 264 -9.92 -4.94 8.75
C THR A 264 -9.12 -4.29 9.86
N LYS A 265 -9.81 -3.82 10.88
CA LYS A 265 -9.22 -3.44 12.15
C LYS A 265 -9.60 -4.47 13.19
N LYS A 266 -8.63 -4.98 13.94
CA LYS A 266 -8.88 -5.91 15.05
C LYS A 266 -8.15 -5.39 16.29
N ARG A 267 -8.87 -5.29 17.41
CA ARG A 267 -8.27 -5.01 18.71
C ARG A 267 -7.54 -6.25 19.20
N VAL A 268 -6.25 -6.11 19.51
CA VAL A 268 -5.38 -7.23 19.93
C VAL A 268 -5.01 -7.12 21.41
N ALA A 269 -4.91 -5.90 21.94
CA ALA A 269 -4.79 -5.61 23.36
C ALA A 269 -5.52 -4.30 23.71
N ASP A 270 -5.53 -3.91 24.99
CA ASP A 270 -6.33 -2.76 25.44
C ASP A 270 -5.99 -1.45 24.72
N ASN A 271 -4.72 -1.26 24.32
CA ASN A 271 -4.25 -0.08 23.60
C ASN A 271 -3.71 -0.38 22.18
N GLU A 272 -3.85 -1.61 21.68
CA GLU A 272 -3.31 -2.00 20.38
C GLU A 272 -4.41 -2.49 19.43
N GLN A 273 -4.45 -1.84 18.26
CA GLN A 273 -5.30 -2.21 17.14
C GLN A 273 -4.42 -2.48 15.92
N ILE A 274 -4.68 -3.59 15.23
CA ILE A 274 -4.06 -3.87 13.93
C ILE A 274 -5.03 -3.44 12.86
N GLU A 275 -4.61 -2.54 11.98
CA GLU A 275 -5.31 -2.21 10.74
C GLU A 275 -4.59 -2.87 9.56
N THR A 276 -5.32 -3.69 8.81
CA THR A 276 -4.84 -4.31 7.56
C THR A 276 -5.71 -3.84 6.41
N GLU A 277 -5.09 -3.44 5.30
CA GLU A 277 -5.80 -3.07 4.07
C GLU A 277 -5.29 -3.92 2.90
N ARG A 278 -6.21 -4.33 2.03
CA ARG A 278 -5.88 -5.00 0.77
C ARG A 278 -6.78 -4.53 -0.36
N GLN A 279 -6.24 -4.49 -1.56
CA GLN A 279 -7.06 -4.31 -2.76
C GLN A 279 -7.86 -5.58 -3.04
N ILE A 280 -9.10 -5.42 -3.50
CA ILE A 280 -9.98 -6.53 -3.91
C ILE A 280 -10.55 -6.27 -5.31
N SER A 281 -11.05 -7.31 -5.96
CA SER A 281 -11.73 -7.17 -7.25
C SER A 281 -13.12 -6.54 -7.08
N ALA A 282 -13.65 -5.97 -8.16
CA ALA A 282 -15.02 -5.44 -8.18
C ALA A 282 -16.04 -6.54 -7.81
N ASN A 283 -15.91 -7.74 -8.37
CA ASN A 283 -16.81 -8.86 -8.07
C ASN A 283 -16.75 -9.28 -6.61
N LEU A 284 -15.54 -9.33 -6.01
CA LEU A 284 -15.42 -9.65 -4.59
C LEU A 284 -16.03 -8.55 -3.73
N TYR A 285 -15.83 -7.27 -4.08
CA TYR A 285 -16.45 -6.14 -3.41
C TYR A 285 -17.97 -6.24 -3.40
N GLU A 286 -18.59 -6.46 -4.56
CA GLU A 286 -20.06 -6.56 -4.68
C GLU A 286 -20.62 -7.76 -3.90
N ASN A 287 -19.95 -8.91 -3.92
CA ASN A 287 -20.36 -10.06 -3.11
C ASN A 287 -20.26 -9.77 -1.61
N MET A 288 -19.18 -9.11 -1.16
CA MET A 288 -18.98 -8.80 0.26
C MET A 288 -19.97 -7.74 0.79
N LEU A 289 -20.53 -6.88 -0.09
CA LEU A 289 -21.57 -5.93 0.32
C LEU A 289 -22.83 -6.61 0.87
N GLN A 290 -23.08 -7.89 0.57
CA GLN A 290 -24.18 -8.66 1.14
C GLN A 290 -24.07 -8.80 2.67
N GLN A 291 -22.89 -8.57 3.24
CA GLN A 291 -22.61 -8.64 4.68
C GLN A 291 -22.61 -7.25 5.35
N ALA A 292 -23.19 -6.24 4.69
CA ALA A 292 -23.27 -4.88 5.22
C ALA A 292 -23.86 -4.87 6.64
N ASP A 293 -23.22 -4.13 7.55
CA ASP A 293 -23.67 -3.96 8.92
C ASP A 293 -25.03 -3.23 8.92
N PRO A 294 -26.10 -3.85 9.44
CA PRO A 294 -27.43 -3.24 9.43
C PRO A 294 -27.50 -1.97 10.27
N TYR A 295 -26.62 -1.77 11.25
CA TYR A 295 -26.59 -0.61 12.15
C TYR A 295 -25.75 0.54 11.61
N ARG A 296 -25.07 0.36 10.46
CA ARG A 296 -24.23 1.40 9.86
C ARG A 296 -24.69 1.73 8.44
N ALA A 297 -24.89 3.02 8.18
CA ALA A 297 -25.18 3.56 6.87
C ALA A 297 -23.91 3.54 6.00
N THR A 298 -24.11 3.38 4.70
CA THR A 298 -23.05 3.63 3.72
C THR A 298 -22.69 5.11 3.73
N ILE A 299 -21.40 5.40 3.81
CA ILE A 299 -20.88 6.75 3.65
C ILE A 299 -20.64 7.01 2.18
N ARG A 300 -21.14 8.15 1.70
CA ARG A 300 -20.81 8.69 0.38
C ARG A 300 -20.23 10.08 0.58
N LYS A 301 -19.07 10.32 -0.03
CA LYS A 301 -18.41 11.61 0.01
C LYS A 301 -17.61 11.86 -1.25
N HIS A 302 -17.48 13.13 -1.58
CA HIS A 302 -16.64 13.62 -2.65
C HIS A 302 -15.37 14.21 -2.05
N ARG A 303 -14.20 13.75 -2.49
CA ARG A 303 -12.90 14.16 -1.95
C ARG A 303 -12.12 14.96 -2.98
N LYS A 304 -11.68 16.16 -2.58
CA LYS A 304 -10.70 16.98 -3.29
C LYS A 304 -9.34 16.87 -2.61
N SER A 305 -8.37 16.29 -3.29
CA SER A 305 -6.98 16.21 -2.84
C SER A 305 -6.15 17.31 -3.50
N PHE A 306 -5.38 18.09 -2.73
CA PHE A 306 -4.59 19.20 -3.29
C PHE A 306 -3.39 19.54 -2.41
N ILE A 307 -2.41 20.23 -3.00
CA ILE A 307 -1.23 20.76 -2.29
C ILE A 307 -1.37 22.27 -2.15
N TRP A 308 -1.16 22.80 -0.95
CA TRP A 308 -1.13 24.24 -0.69
C TRP A 308 0.07 24.62 0.18
N LYS A 309 0.92 25.54 -0.30
CA LYS A 309 2.15 25.98 0.40
C LYS A 309 3.01 24.81 0.91
N GLY A 310 3.07 23.72 0.14
CA GLY A 310 3.84 22.51 0.45
C GLY A 310 3.14 21.51 1.39
N GLN A 311 1.90 21.76 1.80
CA GLN A 311 1.11 20.85 2.65
C GLN A 311 0.02 20.14 1.81
N TYR A 312 -0.14 18.84 2.01
CA TYR A 312 -1.15 18.02 1.34
C TYR A 312 -2.46 17.99 2.15
N PHE A 313 -3.55 18.31 1.48
CA PHE A 313 -4.89 18.37 2.05
C PHE A 313 -5.84 17.42 1.33
N GLU A 314 -6.76 16.84 2.10
CA GLU A 314 -7.92 16.08 1.63
C GLU A 314 -9.18 16.78 2.16
N LEU A 315 -9.95 17.41 1.26
CA LEU A 315 -11.23 18.01 1.60
C LEU A 315 -12.36 17.04 1.23
N ASP A 316 -13.01 16.49 2.25
CA ASP A 316 -14.16 15.61 2.10
C ASP A 316 -15.47 16.40 2.23
N SER A 317 -16.32 16.31 1.21
CA SER A 317 -17.70 16.78 1.26
C SER A 317 -18.64 15.57 1.37
N PHE A 318 -19.28 15.39 2.52
CA PHE A 318 -20.16 14.26 2.79
C PHE A 318 -21.54 14.49 2.20
N SER A 319 -22.07 13.48 1.51
CA SER A 319 -23.44 13.46 0.98
C SER A 319 -24.36 12.51 1.74
N GLU A 320 -23.81 11.42 2.29
CA GLU A 320 -24.51 10.44 3.12
C GLU A 320 -23.58 9.92 4.24
N PRO A 321 -24.09 9.62 5.45
CA PRO A 321 -25.45 9.90 5.94
C PRO A 321 -25.63 11.34 6.44
N VAL A 322 -24.53 12.07 6.67
CA VAL A 322 -24.55 13.46 7.16
C VAL A 322 -24.36 14.40 5.98
N LYS A 323 -25.42 15.15 5.64
CA LYS A 323 -25.36 16.21 4.63
C LYS A 323 -24.66 17.44 5.19
N ASP A 324 -24.07 18.23 4.30
CA ASP A 324 -23.43 19.53 4.61
C ASP A 324 -22.23 19.47 5.56
N LEU A 325 -21.72 18.26 5.86
CA LEU A 325 -20.48 18.09 6.60
C LEU A 325 -19.30 18.15 5.62
N MET A 326 -18.40 19.11 5.85
CA MET A 326 -17.11 19.18 5.17
C MET A 326 -15.98 19.02 6.16
N ILE A 327 -15.12 18.02 5.94
CA ILE A 327 -13.95 17.77 6.77
C ILE A 327 -12.70 18.01 5.92
N LEU A 328 -11.85 18.92 6.38
CA LEU A 328 -10.49 19.07 5.86
C LEU A 328 -9.55 18.23 6.72
N GLU A 329 -8.89 17.28 6.08
CA GLU A 329 -7.83 16.48 6.67
C GLU A 329 -6.50 16.91 6.07
N THR A 330 -5.49 17.09 6.91
CA THR A 330 -4.10 17.30 6.46
C THR A 330 -3.23 16.27 7.13
N LYS A 331 -2.36 15.68 6.33
CA LYS A 331 -1.36 14.71 6.78
C LYS A 331 0.00 15.29 6.53
N GLY A 332 0.90 15.11 7.48
CA GLY A 332 2.29 15.39 7.23
C GLY A 332 2.82 16.69 7.83
N ILE A 333 2.13 17.27 8.81
CA ILE A 333 2.55 18.51 9.48
C ILE A 333 3.37 18.15 10.70
N ALA A 334 4.60 18.64 10.80
CA ALA A 334 5.42 18.45 11.99
C ALA A 334 4.68 19.00 13.22
N LYS A 335 4.81 18.35 14.39
CA LYS A 335 4.11 18.73 15.63
C LYS A 335 4.14 20.23 15.97
N ARG A 336 5.23 20.91 15.61
CA ARG A 336 5.44 22.35 15.85
C ARG A 336 5.10 23.26 14.67
N GLU A 337 4.80 22.70 13.50
CA GLU A 337 4.40 23.47 12.32
C GLU A 337 2.89 23.78 12.40
N SER A 338 2.52 25.01 12.01
CA SER A 338 1.13 25.42 11.90
C SER A 338 0.52 24.98 10.56
N VAL A 339 -0.76 24.66 10.59
CA VAL A 339 -1.51 24.39 9.36
C VAL A 339 -1.65 25.69 8.57
N LYS A 340 -1.15 25.70 7.33
CA LYS A 340 -1.23 26.84 6.43
C LYS A 340 -2.55 26.74 5.66
N PHE A 341 -3.64 27.20 6.25
CA PHE A 341 -4.95 27.12 5.60
C PHE A 341 -4.98 27.92 4.29
N PRO A 342 -5.55 27.34 3.21
CA PRO A 342 -5.82 28.09 1.99
C PRO A 342 -6.88 29.18 2.21
N PRO A 343 -6.83 30.30 1.46
CA PRO A 343 -7.77 31.41 1.63
C PRO A 343 -9.22 31.04 1.27
N PHE A 344 -9.41 29.99 0.47
CA PHE A 344 -10.72 29.45 0.10
C PHE A 344 -11.30 28.47 1.13
N ILE A 345 -10.63 28.27 2.27
CA ILE A 345 -11.09 27.42 3.37
C ILE A 345 -11.37 28.29 4.60
N GLN A 346 -12.60 28.27 5.08
CA GLN A 346 -12.98 28.81 6.38
C GLN A 346 -13.02 27.66 7.40
N VAL A 347 -12.13 27.69 8.40
CA VAL A 347 -12.12 26.72 9.49
C VAL A 347 -13.22 27.07 10.49
N LEU A 348 -14.05 26.09 10.84
CA LEU A 348 -15.14 26.23 11.82
C LEU A 348 -14.77 25.60 13.16
N GLU A 349 -14.16 24.41 13.16
CA GLU A 349 -13.81 23.67 14.37
C GLU A 349 -12.59 22.78 14.12
N ASP A 350 -11.67 22.69 15.10
CA ASP A 350 -10.63 21.65 15.14
C ASP A 350 -11.20 20.40 15.81
N ILE A 351 -11.29 19.32 15.05
CA ILE A 351 -11.85 18.04 15.47
C ILE A 351 -10.78 16.94 15.53
N THR A 352 -9.51 17.32 15.58
CA THR A 352 -8.39 16.39 15.67
C THR A 352 -8.52 15.51 16.91
N GLY A 353 -8.49 14.18 16.72
CA GLY A 353 -8.70 13.20 17.80
C GLY A 353 -10.14 13.07 18.30
N ASN A 354 -11.09 13.86 17.80
CA ASN A 354 -12.50 13.73 18.17
C ASN A 354 -13.13 12.53 17.46
N THR A 355 -13.35 11.46 18.22
CA THR A 355 -13.86 10.19 17.68
C THR A 355 -15.27 10.29 17.12
N HIS A 356 -16.08 11.30 17.52
CA HIS A 356 -17.43 11.50 16.98
C HIS A 356 -17.43 11.65 15.45
N TYR A 357 -16.38 12.28 14.91
CA TYR A 357 -16.21 12.54 13.48
C TYR A 357 -15.38 11.48 12.75
N TYR A 358 -15.08 10.36 13.41
CA TYR A 358 -14.47 9.23 12.70
C TYR A 358 -15.52 8.61 11.78
N ASN A 359 -15.14 8.25 10.55
CA ASN A 359 -16.08 7.68 9.57
C ASN A 359 -16.89 6.52 10.14
N TYR A 360 -16.31 5.69 11.03
CA TYR A 360 -17.03 4.61 11.69
C TYR A 360 -18.23 5.16 12.47
N ASN A 361 -18.04 6.19 13.29
CA ASN A 361 -19.09 6.80 14.10
C ASN A 361 -20.06 7.66 13.28
N ILE A 362 -19.58 8.34 12.23
CA ILE A 362 -20.45 9.03 11.25
C ILE A 362 -21.43 8.05 10.60
N ALA A 363 -21.00 6.81 10.34
CA ALA A 363 -21.83 5.80 9.72
C ALA A 363 -22.93 5.24 10.65
N LEU A 364 -22.93 5.51 11.96
CA LEU A 364 -23.97 4.98 12.85
C LEU A 364 -25.36 5.47 12.41
N LYS A 365 -26.28 4.52 12.15
CA LYS A 365 -27.68 4.86 11.94
C LYS A 365 -28.26 5.36 13.26
N ARG A 366 -28.80 6.57 13.26
CA ARG A 366 -29.51 7.17 14.39
C ARG A 366 -30.96 6.74 14.42
#